data_AF-A0A9E3EDW0-F1
#
_entry.id   AF-A0A9E3EDW0-F1
#
_cell.length_a   1.000
_cell.length_b   1.000
_cell.length_c   1.000
_cell.angle_alpha   90.00
_cell.angle_beta   90.00
_cell.angle_gamma   90.00
#
_symmetry.space_group_name_H-M   'P 1'
#
loop_
_entity.id
_entity.type
_entity.pdbx_description
1 polymer ?
#
loop_
_entity_poly.entity_id
_entity_poly.type
_entity_poly.pdbx_seq_one_letter_code
_entity_poly.pdbx_strand_id
1 'polypeptide(L)'
;MNRSTAGADQDRGLEEGLEPLKRWAKRLLDGVIQDDLGCRDLEFVWVDPQAVDPSAQSAIDDTALRNGTATIDEVRARRGLAPLPHGAGAEARVYTATGLQPLTGGAAAQQSVKEPLTDAGPSAEPRSGPG
;
A
#
# COMPACT_ATOMS: atom_id res chain seq x y z
N MET A 1 41.39 11.45 24.19
CA MET A 1 41.15 10.44 23.15
C MET A 1 39.88 9.70 23.53
N ASN A 2 38.75 10.04 22.90
CA ASN A 2 37.41 9.66 23.35
C ASN A 2 37.01 8.28 22.80
N ARG A 3 36.45 7.42 23.67
CA ARG A 3 35.81 6.14 23.30
C ARG A 3 34.77 6.27 22.18
N SER A 4 34.16 7.45 22.04
CA SER A 4 33.17 7.76 21.00
C SER A 4 33.76 7.85 19.58
N THR A 5 35.05 8.12 19.44
CA THR A 5 35.72 8.23 18.13
C THR A 5 36.07 6.85 17.57
N ALA A 6 36.39 5.89 18.45
CA ALA A 6 36.76 4.53 18.06
C ALA A 6 35.62 3.73 17.39
N GLY A 7 34.37 3.93 17.81
CA GLY A 7 33.20 3.29 17.16
C GLY A 7 32.90 3.89 15.79
N ALA A 8 32.94 5.22 15.67
CA ALA A 8 32.71 5.91 14.41
C ALA A 8 33.79 5.60 13.35
N ASP A 9 35.05 5.43 13.76
CA ASP A 9 36.14 5.05 12.85
C ASP A 9 36.04 3.58 12.39
N GLN A 10 35.52 2.69 13.23
CA GLN A 10 35.27 1.29 12.88
C GLN A 10 34.12 1.16 11.87
N ASP A 11 33.01 1.84 12.11
CA ASP A 11 31.85 1.83 11.20
C ASP A 11 32.22 2.45 9.85
N ARG A 12 32.96 3.56 9.86
CA ARG A 12 33.48 4.20 8.65
C ARG A 12 34.44 3.28 7.87
N GLY A 13 35.33 2.56 8.56
CA GLY A 13 36.24 1.60 7.92
C GLY A 13 35.52 0.39 7.30
N LEU A 14 34.42 -0.06 7.91
CA LEU A 14 33.56 -1.11 7.35
C LEU A 14 32.82 -0.62 6.11
N GLU A 15 32.26 0.59 6.14
CA GLU A 15 31.57 1.22 4.99
C GLU A 15 32.52 1.49 3.82
N GLU A 16 33.73 2.00 4.10
CA GLU A 16 34.77 2.26 3.12
C GLU A 16 35.28 0.97 2.45
N GLY A 17 35.30 -0.17 3.17
CA GLY A 17 35.70 -1.47 2.65
C GLY A 17 34.58 -2.26 1.95
N LEU A 18 33.33 -1.99 2.30
CA LEU A 18 32.14 -2.68 1.76
C LEU A 18 31.93 -2.35 0.29
N GLU A 19 32.07 -1.09 -0.11
CA GLU A 19 31.84 -0.66 -1.49
C GLU A 19 32.84 -1.27 -2.50
N PRO A 20 34.15 -1.31 -2.21
CA PRO A 20 35.10 -2.09 -3.01
C PRO A 20 34.73 -3.58 -3.11
N LEU A 21 34.25 -4.19 -2.02
CA LEU A 21 33.85 -5.60 -2.01
C LEU A 21 32.59 -5.85 -2.83
N LYS A 22 31.56 -5.00 -2.71
CA LYS A 22 30.35 -5.05 -3.55
C LYS A 22 30.67 -4.95 -5.03
N ARG A 23 31.62 -4.09 -5.42
CA ARG A 23 32.09 -3.97 -6.80
C ARG A 23 32.87 -5.20 -7.28
N TRP A 24 33.65 -5.83 -6.40
CA TRP A 24 34.29 -7.11 -6.73
C TRP A 24 33.26 -8.22 -6.95
N ALA A 25 32.30 -8.35 -6.03
CA ALA A 25 31.25 -9.36 -6.11
C ALA A 25 30.34 -9.17 -7.34
N LYS A 26 29.97 -7.93 -7.69
CA LYS A 26 29.22 -7.65 -8.92
C LYS A 26 29.98 -8.14 -10.16
N ARG A 27 31.26 -7.78 -10.30
CA ARG A 27 32.08 -8.22 -11.46
C ARG A 27 32.20 -9.74 -11.56
N LEU A 28 32.32 -10.42 -10.42
CA LEU A 28 32.36 -11.88 -10.38
C LEU A 28 31.04 -12.49 -10.88
N LEU A 29 29.91 -12.01 -10.35
CA LEU A 29 28.59 -12.52 -10.71
C LEU A 29 28.20 -12.17 -12.15
N ASP A 30 28.52 -10.97 -12.61
CA ASP A 30 28.33 -10.57 -14.01
C ASP A 30 29.11 -11.49 -14.95
N GLY A 31 30.36 -11.84 -14.62
CA GLY A 31 31.15 -12.80 -15.39
C GLY A 31 30.48 -14.17 -15.46
N VAL A 32 30.00 -14.71 -14.35
CA VAL A 32 29.26 -15.99 -14.34
C VAL A 32 27.99 -15.91 -15.19
N ILE A 33 27.24 -14.82 -15.10
CA ILE A 33 26.00 -14.64 -15.88
C ILE A 33 26.28 -14.55 -17.38
N GLN A 34 27.32 -13.81 -17.77
CA GLN A 34 27.59 -13.51 -19.17
C GLN A 34 28.41 -14.60 -19.86
N ASP A 35 29.40 -15.17 -19.17
CA ASP A 35 30.36 -16.12 -19.72
C ASP A 35 29.95 -17.57 -19.46
N ASP A 36 29.50 -17.92 -18.25
CA ASP A 36 29.12 -19.31 -17.91
C ASP A 36 27.67 -19.64 -18.27
N LEU A 37 26.75 -18.69 -18.05
CA LEU A 37 25.31 -18.87 -18.36
C LEU A 37 24.94 -18.37 -19.77
N GLY A 38 25.84 -17.63 -20.45
CA GLY A 38 25.62 -17.12 -21.80
C GLY A 38 24.61 -15.97 -21.91
N CYS A 39 24.18 -15.40 -20.79
CA CYS A 39 23.18 -14.35 -20.71
C CYS A 39 23.84 -12.96 -20.76
N ARG A 40 24.36 -12.56 -21.92
CA ARG A 40 25.11 -11.29 -22.09
C ARG A 40 24.30 -10.02 -21.84
N ASP A 41 22.98 -10.12 -21.97
CA ASP A 41 22.07 -8.99 -21.80
C ASP A 41 21.63 -8.79 -20.34
N LEU A 42 22.10 -9.65 -19.43
CA LEU A 42 21.76 -9.61 -18.00
C LEU A 42 22.98 -9.18 -17.17
N GLU A 43 22.71 -8.44 -16.11
CA GLU A 43 23.70 -8.08 -15.10
C GLU A 43 23.15 -8.28 -13.70
N PHE A 44 24.05 -8.57 -12.76
CA PHE A 44 23.78 -8.59 -11.35
C PHE A 44 23.65 -7.16 -10.83
N VAL A 45 22.51 -6.87 -10.20
CA VAL A 45 22.23 -5.59 -9.53
C VAL A 45 21.94 -5.88 -8.08
N TRP A 46 22.57 -5.11 -7.19
CA TRP A 46 22.18 -5.10 -5.79
C TRP A 46 20.77 -4.50 -5.70
N VAL A 47 19.81 -5.31 -5.28
CA VAL A 47 18.54 -4.75 -4.79
C VAL A 47 18.89 -4.06 -3.49
N ASP A 48 19.01 -2.74 -3.54
CA ASP A 48 18.94 -1.94 -2.33
C ASP A 48 17.51 -2.18 -1.83
N PRO A 49 17.31 -2.89 -0.70
CA PRO A 49 16.06 -2.72 -0.02
C PRO A 49 16.14 -1.28 0.45
N GLN A 50 15.69 -0.34 -0.39
CA GLN A 50 15.39 1.00 0.05
C GLN A 50 14.61 0.77 1.32
N ALA A 51 15.31 0.98 2.43
CA ALA A 51 14.73 1.18 3.72
C ALA A 51 14.07 2.54 3.58
N VAL A 52 13.02 2.59 2.74
CA VAL A 52 11.95 3.52 2.94
C VAL A 52 11.59 3.23 4.38
N ASP A 53 11.93 4.18 5.26
CA ASP A 53 11.58 4.11 6.67
C ASP A 53 10.16 3.53 6.72
N PRO A 54 9.90 2.45 7.48
CA PRO A 54 8.56 1.88 7.59
C PRO A 54 7.48 2.95 7.80
N SER A 55 7.83 4.09 8.42
CA SER A 55 6.97 5.27 8.51
C SER A 55 6.69 5.95 7.16
N ALA A 56 7.72 6.23 6.36
CA ALA A 56 7.60 6.82 5.02
C ALA A 56 6.87 5.88 4.05
N GLN A 57 7.14 4.58 4.09
CA GLN A 57 6.43 3.60 3.26
C GLN A 57 4.95 3.52 3.62
N SER A 58 4.64 3.60 4.92
CA SER A 58 3.25 3.61 5.39
C SER A 58 2.52 4.90 4.98
N ALA A 59 3.18 6.05 4.99
CA ALA A 59 2.59 7.32 4.53
C ALA A 59 2.35 7.33 3.01
N ILE A 60 3.26 6.76 2.22
CA ILE A 60 3.11 6.59 0.76
C ILE A 60 1.94 5.66 0.48
N ASP A 61 1.87 4.51 1.15
CA ASP A 61 0.81 3.54 0.96
C ASP A 61 -0.56 4.08 1.41
N ASP A 62 -0.64 4.81 2.55
CA ASP A 62 -1.88 5.46 2.99
C ASP A 62 -2.36 6.50 1.98
N THR A 63 -1.45 7.33 1.47
CA THR A 63 -1.79 8.34 0.45
C THR A 63 -2.32 7.68 -0.82
N ALA A 64 -1.67 6.62 -1.28
CA ALA A 64 -2.04 5.88 -2.49
C ALA A 64 -3.39 5.15 -2.35
N LEU A 65 -3.72 4.65 -1.15
CA LEU A 65 -5.04 4.08 -0.87
C LEU A 65 -6.10 5.17 -0.76
N ARG A 66 -5.82 6.29 -0.07
CA ARG A 66 -6.80 7.34 0.16
C ARG A 66 -7.22 8.07 -1.11
N ASN A 67 -6.27 8.29 -2.02
CA ASN A 67 -6.54 8.92 -3.30
C ASN A 67 -7.04 7.93 -4.38
N GLY A 68 -7.09 6.63 -4.07
CA GLY A 68 -7.55 5.58 -4.97
C GLY A 68 -6.61 5.28 -6.14
N THR A 69 -5.34 5.71 -6.06
CA THR A 69 -4.31 5.41 -7.10
C THR A 69 -3.83 3.96 -7.00
N ALA A 70 -3.93 3.35 -5.82
CA ALA A 70 -3.62 1.94 -5.61
C ALA A 70 -4.77 1.23 -4.88
N THR A 71 -4.92 -0.07 -5.16
CA THR A 71 -5.83 -0.96 -4.43
C THR A 71 -5.12 -1.58 -3.22
N ILE A 72 -5.91 -2.12 -2.28
CA ILE A 72 -5.35 -2.80 -1.10
C ILE A 72 -4.54 -4.03 -1.54
N ASP A 73 -5.00 -4.76 -2.54
CA ASP A 73 -4.31 -5.94 -3.05
C ASP A 73 -3.00 -5.59 -3.78
N GLU A 74 -2.93 -4.45 -4.47
CA GLU A 74 -1.69 -3.96 -5.08
C GLU A 74 -0.63 -3.57 -4.03
N VAL A 75 -1.05 -2.91 -2.94
CA VAL A 75 -0.15 -2.60 -1.81
C VAL A 75 0.32 -3.89 -1.13
N ARG A 76 -0.58 -4.88 -0.95
CA ARG A 76 -0.23 -6.18 -0.38
C ARG A 76 0.76 -6.93 -1.28
N ALA A 77 0.56 -6.93 -2.60
CA ALA A 77 1.47 -7.55 -3.56
C ALA A 77 2.87 -6.90 -3.50
N ARG A 78 2.95 -5.56 -3.43
CA ARG A 78 4.22 -4.84 -3.26
C ARG A 78 4.96 -5.22 -1.97
N ARG A 79 4.21 -5.55 -0.91
CA ARG A 79 4.74 -6.02 0.38
C ARG A 79 4.96 -7.54 0.44
N GLY A 80 4.76 -8.26 -0.66
CA GLY A 80 4.91 -9.73 -0.71
C GLY A 80 3.81 -10.50 0.06
N LEU A 81 2.68 -9.85 0.35
CA LEU A 81 1.54 -10.45 1.05
C LEU A 81 0.52 -10.99 0.05
N ALA A 82 -0.14 -12.10 0.41
CA ALA A 82 -1.25 -12.65 -0.37
C ALA A 82 -2.44 -11.66 -0.43
N PRO A 83 -3.19 -11.61 -1.55
CA PRO A 83 -4.38 -10.78 -1.67
C PRO A 83 -5.44 -11.14 -0.63
N LEU A 84 -6.36 -10.22 -0.34
CA LEU A 84 -7.43 -10.49 0.60
C LEU A 84 -8.43 -11.51 0.03
N PRO A 85 -9.02 -12.38 0.88
CA PRO A 85 -10.06 -13.31 0.47
C PRO A 85 -11.24 -12.59 -0.20
N HIS A 86 -11.89 -13.28 -1.14
CA HIS A 86 -13.11 -12.80 -1.81
C HIS A 86 -12.96 -11.47 -2.57
N GLY A 87 -11.73 -11.10 -2.97
CA GLY A 87 -11.48 -9.87 -3.74
C GLY A 87 -11.73 -8.58 -2.96
N ALA A 88 -11.76 -8.65 -1.63
CA ALA A 88 -12.07 -7.50 -0.77
C ALA A 88 -11.09 -6.33 -0.95
N GLY A 89 -9.89 -6.58 -1.48
CA GLY A 89 -8.87 -5.57 -1.74
C GLY A 89 -8.68 -5.20 -3.22
N ALA A 90 -9.49 -5.75 -4.13
CA ALA A 90 -9.31 -5.62 -5.57
C ALA A 90 -9.87 -4.31 -6.15
N GLU A 91 -10.76 -3.63 -5.43
CA GLU A 91 -11.36 -2.37 -5.86
C GLU A 91 -10.63 -1.17 -5.25
N ALA A 92 -10.32 -0.17 -6.08
CA ALA A 92 -9.82 1.11 -5.60
C ALA A 92 -10.96 1.86 -4.90
N ARG A 93 -10.68 2.39 -3.71
CA ARG A 93 -11.66 3.12 -2.89
C ARG A 93 -11.07 4.47 -2.51
N VAL A 94 -11.89 5.52 -2.50
CA VAL A 94 -11.46 6.88 -2.11
C VAL A 94 -12.17 7.25 -0.82
N TYR A 95 -11.43 7.89 0.09
CA TYR A 95 -12.02 8.50 1.27
C TYR A 95 -12.64 9.85 0.87
N THR A 96 -13.96 9.93 0.85
CA THR A 96 -14.70 11.19 0.67
C THR A 96 -15.22 11.69 2.02
N ALA A 97 -15.71 12.94 2.07
CA ALA A 97 -16.31 13.52 3.29
C ALA A 97 -17.51 12.72 3.84
N THR A 98 -18.07 11.81 3.04
CA THR A 98 -19.23 10.97 3.38
C THR A 98 -18.83 9.54 3.76
N GLY A 99 -17.53 9.20 3.71
CA GLY A 99 -17.00 7.88 4.06
C GLY A 99 -16.20 7.22 2.94
N LEU A 100 -16.00 5.92 3.07
CA LEU A 100 -15.15 5.12 2.18
C LEU A 100 -15.99 4.65 0.98
N GLN A 101 -15.77 5.23 -0.20
CA GLN A 101 -16.57 4.95 -1.39
C GLN A 101 -15.75 4.22 -2.46
N PRO A 102 -16.26 3.14 -3.07
CA PRO A 102 -15.57 2.48 -4.18
C PRO A 102 -15.57 3.37 -5.44
N LEU A 103 -14.48 3.30 -6.23
CA LEU A 103 -14.37 3.99 -7.51
C LEU A 103 -15.14 3.29 -8.64
N THR A 104 -15.76 2.15 -8.36
CA THR A 104 -16.68 1.46 -9.26
C THR A 104 -18.04 2.19 -9.27
N GLY A 105 -18.14 3.25 -10.07
CA GLY A 105 -19.44 3.82 -10.38
C GLY A 105 -19.45 5.31 -10.68
N GLY A 106 -19.23 5.65 -11.94
CA GLY A 106 -20.12 6.67 -12.51
C GLY A 106 -21.56 6.13 -12.40
N ALA A 107 -22.39 6.82 -11.61
CA ALA A 107 -23.83 6.60 -11.43
C ALA A 107 -24.30 5.34 -10.65
N ALA A 108 -24.40 5.46 -9.32
CA ALA A 108 -25.49 4.98 -8.44
C ALA A 108 -25.04 5.20 -6.98
N ALA A 109 -25.71 5.91 -6.07
CA ALA A 109 -27.08 6.36 -5.98
C ALA A 109 -27.12 7.72 -5.26
N GLN A 110 -27.57 8.76 -5.97
CA GLN A 110 -28.19 9.91 -5.35
C GLN A 110 -29.67 9.56 -5.20
N GLN A 111 -30.12 9.34 -3.96
CA GLN A 111 -31.45 9.67 -3.43
C GLN A 111 -31.77 8.79 -2.22
N SER A 112 -31.45 9.29 -1.03
CA SER A 112 -32.37 9.16 0.09
C SER A 112 -32.68 10.57 0.57
N VAL A 113 -33.83 11.07 0.11
CA VAL A 113 -34.47 12.27 0.61
C VAL A 113 -34.63 12.08 2.12
N LYS A 114 -33.91 12.88 2.91
CA LYS A 114 -34.26 13.12 4.31
C LYS A 114 -35.49 14.02 4.29
N GLU A 115 -36.65 13.46 4.59
CA GLU A 115 -37.75 14.25 5.13
C GLU A 115 -38.02 13.73 6.55
N PRO A 116 -37.93 14.59 7.59
CA PRO A 116 -37.95 14.14 8.97
C PRO A 116 -39.38 13.81 9.43
N LEU A 117 -39.46 12.65 10.10
CA LEU A 117 -40.53 12.20 10.96
C LEU A 117 -41.01 13.29 11.92
N THR A 118 -42.24 13.77 11.76
CA THR A 118 -43.02 14.33 12.86
C THR A 118 -44.11 13.33 13.24
N ASP A 119 -43.90 12.74 14.41
CA ASP A 119 -44.79 11.90 15.19
C ASP A 119 -46.03 12.66 15.66
N ALA A 120 -47.21 12.08 15.43
CA ALA A 120 -48.40 12.22 16.26
C ALA A 120 -49.36 11.06 15.95
N GLY A 121 -49.24 9.94 16.69
CA GLY A 121 -50.31 8.93 16.75
C GLY A 121 -51.52 9.40 17.59
N PRO A 122 -52.46 8.51 17.99
CA PRO A 122 -52.86 7.22 17.41
C PRO A 122 -54.40 7.08 17.22
N SER A 123 -54.82 6.03 16.52
CA SER A 123 -56.09 5.28 16.65
C SER A 123 -57.43 6.02 16.75
N ALA A 124 -58.24 5.88 15.69
CA ALA A 124 -59.70 5.74 15.81
C ALA A 124 -60.30 4.99 14.61
N GLU A 125 -60.49 3.68 14.74
CA GLU A 125 -61.71 3.05 14.23
C GLU A 125 -62.71 2.97 15.38
N PRO A 126 -64.02 3.11 15.12
CA PRO A 126 -64.82 1.89 15.14
C PRO A 126 -65.90 1.80 14.05
N ARG A 127 -66.27 0.55 13.76
CA ARG A 127 -67.34 0.04 12.89
C ARG A 127 -68.77 0.46 13.27
N SER A 128 -69.65 0.57 12.26
CA SER A 128 -71.10 0.20 12.16
C SER A 128 -71.82 1.24 11.30
N GLY A 129 -72.71 0.99 10.33
CA GLY A 129 -73.53 -0.13 9.84
C GLY A 129 -74.40 0.40 8.67
N PRO A 130 -75.30 -0.40 8.07
CA PRO A 130 -75.77 -0.24 6.69
C PRO A 130 -77.02 0.64 6.51
N GLY A 131 -77.24 1.12 5.29
CA GLY A 131 -78.47 1.76 4.82
C GLY A 131 -78.68 1.52 3.34
#